data_AF-A0A518V693-F1
#
_entry.id   AF-A0A518V693-F1
#
_cell.length_a   1.000
_cell.length_b   1.000
_cell.length_c   1.000
_cell.angle_alpha   90.00
_cell.angle_beta   90.00
_cell.angle_gamma   90.00
#
_symmetry.space_group_name_H-M   'P 1'
#
loop_
_entity.id
_entity.type
_entity.pdbx_description
1 polymer ?
#
loop_
_entity_poly.entity_id
_entity_poly.type
_entity_poly.pdbx_seq_one_letter_code
_entity_poly.pdbx_strand_id
1 'polypeptide(L)'
;MKKILIPTVLCTALLFSQNVSHASEINNVQTHQSQSIETIVIEGKQITSEVLEDNEELRKVKVTSGEEVTIATYDKVNNKIKVEEAEKKAVTIQPVNQIQSSKNELNLDAAAKDNVIAEAEDDWFGYGYQISRSDKTFKWKIYSPSASTTKKENSNNKSELVDFRNSVDTLESYQKEAYAVLGTTGAAVVAELLAAPATLGSSGVIAIVTALGGSATAGYKVWQAYKARQDCEYRFESAWNNK
;
A
#
# COMPACT_ATOMS: atom_id res chain seq x y z
N MET A 1 4.79 -49.76 -23.70
CA MET A 1 5.29 -49.29 -22.39
C MET A 1 5.82 -47.87 -22.57
N LYS A 2 5.02 -46.85 -22.27
CA LYS A 2 5.38 -45.44 -22.44
C LYS A 2 5.91 -44.90 -21.12
N LYS A 3 7.14 -44.40 -21.14
CA LYS A 3 7.89 -43.92 -19.96
C LYS A 3 7.34 -42.57 -19.52
N ILE A 4 7.10 -42.45 -18.22
CA ILE A 4 6.68 -41.24 -17.51
C ILE A 4 7.93 -40.41 -17.23
N LEU A 5 7.93 -39.15 -17.64
CA LEU A 5 8.96 -38.15 -17.32
C LEU A 5 8.53 -37.40 -16.06
N ILE A 6 9.32 -37.55 -14.99
CA ILE A 6 9.20 -36.81 -13.73
C ILE A 6 10.02 -35.52 -13.90
N PRO A 7 9.44 -34.31 -13.76
CA PRO A 7 10.22 -33.08 -13.77
C PRO A 7 10.91 -32.89 -12.41
N THR A 8 12.24 -32.91 -12.44
CA THR A 8 13.14 -32.62 -11.33
C THR A 8 13.02 -31.14 -10.94
N VAL A 9 12.73 -30.89 -9.68
CA VAL A 9 12.70 -29.57 -9.06
C VAL A 9 14.12 -28.99 -9.05
N LEU A 10 14.31 -27.87 -9.75
CA LEU A 10 15.55 -27.11 -9.77
C LEU A 10 15.64 -26.27 -8.48
N CYS A 11 16.45 -26.74 -7.53
CA CYS A 11 16.71 -26.04 -6.27
C CYS A 11 17.81 -25.00 -6.50
N THR A 12 17.44 -23.72 -6.64
CA THR A 12 18.40 -22.62 -6.74
C THR A 12 18.97 -22.33 -5.35
N ALA A 13 20.19 -22.81 -5.08
CA ALA A 13 20.92 -22.46 -3.87
C ALA A 13 21.41 -21.01 -3.96
N LEU A 14 20.95 -20.15 -3.05
CA LEU A 14 21.49 -18.81 -2.82
C LEU A 14 22.85 -18.94 -2.13
N LEU A 15 23.92 -18.61 -2.86
CA LEU A 15 25.24 -18.43 -2.27
C LEU A 15 25.31 -17.07 -1.58
N PHE A 16 25.27 -17.07 -0.26
CA PHE A 16 25.68 -15.91 0.55
C PHE A 16 27.22 -15.92 0.66
N SER A 17 27.89 -15.08 -0.14
CA SER A 17 29.31 -14.77 0.07
C SER A 17 29.45 -13.75 1.19
N GLN A 18 30.05 -14.17 2.32
CA GLN A 18 30.50 -13.26 3.36
C GLN A 18 31.85 -12.66 2.92
N ASN A 19 31.91 -11.35 2.69
CA ASN A 19 33.17 -10.63 2.54
C ASN A 19 33.46 -9.84 3.81
N VAL A 20 34.56 -10.21 4.45
CA VAL A 20 35.17 -9.54 5.60
C VAL A 20 36.03 -8.39 5.07
N SER A 21 35.81 -7.18 5.59
CA SER A 21 36.55 -5.96 5.24
C SER A 21 37.98 -5.99 5.78
N HIS A 22 38.96 -5.49 5.00
CA HIS A 22 40.13 -4.72 5.47
C HIS A 22 40.67 -3.84 4.33
N ALA A 23 41.32 -2.74 4.71
CA ALA A 23 41.27 -1.43 4.06
C ALA A 23 42.31 -1.11 2.96
N SER A 24 42.02 0.04 2.34
CA SER A 24 42.86 1.00 1.59
C SER A 24 43.34 0.67 0.16
N GLU A 25 42.64 1.26 -0.81
CA GLU A 25 43.26 2.00 -1.90
C GLU A 25 42.25 3.04 -2.43
N ILE A 26 42.65 4.32 -2.45
CA ILE A 26 41.85 5.41 -3.03
C ILE A 26 41.95 5.27 -4.55
N ASN A 27 41.13 4.41 -5.11
CA ASN A 27 40.81 4.44 -6.53
C ASN A 27 39.43 5.07 -6.65
N ASN A 28 39.38 6.17 -7.41
CA ASN A 28 38.16 6.83 -7.86
C ASN A 28 37.41 5.84 -8.78
N VAL A 29 36.77 4.84 -8.17
CA VAL A 29 35.85 3.95 -8.85
C VAL A 29 34.61 4.79 -9.06
N GLN A 30 34.53 5.37 -10.25
CA GLN A 30 33.31 5.90 -10.81
C GLN A 30 32.30 4.74 -10.76
N THR A 31 31.49 4.74 -9.71
CA THR A 31 30.39 3.80 -9.53
C THR A 31 29.49 3.98 -10.73
N HIS A 32 29.57 3.06 -11.68
CA HIS A 32 28.52 2.91 -12.68
C HIS A 32 27.24 2.65 -11.91
N GLN A 33 26.42 3.69 -11.72
CA GLN A 33 25.03 3.55 -11.28
C GLN A 33 24.37 2.59 -12.26
N SER A 34 24.17 1.35 -11.83
CA SER A 34 23.38 0.38 -12.58
C SER A 34 21.96 0.94 -12.62
N GLN A 35 21.56 1.51 -13.76
CA GLN A 35 20.18 1.93 -13.99
C GLN A 35 19.29 0.70 -13.79
N SER A 36 18.49 0.73 -12.72
CA SER A 36 17.53 -0.34 -12.43
C SER A 36 16.27 -0.05 -13.24
N ILE A 37 15.92 -0.97 -14.13
CA ILE A 37 14.70 -0.92 -14.94
C ILE A 37 13.82 -2.10 -14.55
N GLU A 38 12.63 -1.82 -14.07
CA GLU A 38 11.58 -2.81 -13.79
C GLU A 38 10.41 -2.60 -14.73
N THR A 39 9.84 -3.67 -15.25
CA THR A 39 8.63 -3.62 -16.07
C THR A 39 7.59 -4.55 -15.51
N ILE A 40 6.37 -4.05 -15.35
CA ILE A 40 5.19 -4.80 -14.92
C ILE A 40 4.06 -4.63 -15.94
N VAL A 41 3.16 -5.60 -16.00
CA VAL A 41 1.96 -5.52 -16.86
C VAL A 41 0.73 -5.44 -15.96
N ILE A 42 -0.01 -4.34 -16.08
CA ILE A 42 -1.21 -4.04 -15.30
C ILE A 42 -2.37 -3.87 -16.28
N GLU A 43 -3.40 -4.71 -16.16
CA GLU A 43 -4.60 -4.64 -17.02
C GLU A 43 -4.28 -4.60 -18.53
N GLY A 44 -3.23 -5.32 -18.95
CA GLY A 44 -2.77 -5.35 -20.34
C GLY A 44 -1.94 -4.12 -20.77
N LYS A 45 -1.73 -3.15 -19.89
CA LYS A 45 -0.82 -2.02 -20.09
C LYS A 45 0.55 -2.31 -19.49
N GLN A 46 1.59 -2.07 -20.26
CA GLN A 46 2.97 -2.17 -19.78
C GLN A 46 3.35 -0.88 -19.04
N ILE A 47 3.82 -1.04 -17.81
CA ILE A 47 4.36 0.05 -16.99
C ILE A 47 5.84 -0.24 -16.72
N THR A 48 6.69 0.72 -17.06
CA THR A 48 8.14 0.62 -16.89
C THR A 48 8.61 1.68 -15.90
N SER A 49 9.32 1.25 -14.86
CA SER A 49 9.95 2.09 -13.85
C SER A 49 11.46 2.05 -14.04
N GLU A 50 12.10 3.22 -14.11
CA GLU A 50 13.53 3.39 -14.36
C GLU A 50 14.12 4.32 -13.30
N VAL A 51 15.13 3.86 -12.57
CA VAL A 51 15.92 4.70 -11.66
C VAL A 51 16.93 5.49 -12.50
N LEU A 52 16.68 6.80 -12.64
CA LEU A 52 17.51 7.71 -13.41
C LEU A 52 18.76 8.15 -12.65
N GLU A 53 18.63 8.32 -11.33
CA GLU A 53 19.69 8.77 -10.43
C GLU A 53 19.42 8.22 -9.02
N ASP A 54 20.45 7.75 -8.34
CA ASP A 54 20.39 7.29 -6.95
C ASP A 54 21.74 7.52 -6.25
N ASN A 55 21.86 8.64 -5.54
CA ASN A 55 23.07 9.02 -4.79
C ASN A 55 22.72 9.29 -3.31
N GLU A 56 23.67 9.75 -2.50
CA GLU A 56 23.43 9.98 -1.07
C GLU A 56 22.40 11.09 -0.79
N GLU A 57 22.24 12.05 -1.71
CA GLU A 57 21.38 13.22 -1.53
C GLU A 57 20.00 13.05 -2.15
N LEU A 58 19.91 12.36 -3.29
CA LEU A 58 18.66 12.25 -4.04
C LEU A 58 18.50 10.90 -4.75
N ARG A 59 17.24 10.54 -4.99
CA ARG A 59 16.85 9.46 -5.90
C ARG A 59 15.78 9.94 -6.87
N LYS A 60 16.03 9.77 -8.17
CA LYS A 60 15.13 10.17 -9.25
C LYS A 60 14.66 8.95 -10.02
N VAL A 61 13.35 8.82 -10.17
CA VAL A 61 12.71 7.71 -10.86
C VAL A 61 11.80 8.25 -11.94
N LYS A 62 11.80 7.57 -13.09
CA LYS A 62 10.87 7.78 -14.19
C LYS A 62 9.97 6.56 -14.31
N VAL A 63 8.67 6.77 -14.34
CA VAL A 63 7.66 5.76 -14.65
C VAL A 63 7.01 6.11 -15.97
N THR A 64 6.94 5.15 -16.88
CA THR A 64 6.32 5.30 -18.20
C THR A 64 5.16 4.31 -18.32
N SER A 65 3.99 4.80 -18.71
CA SER A 65 2.77 4.02 -18.93
C SER A 65 2.13 4.44 -20.26
N GLY A 66 2.46 3.75 -21.34
CA GLY A 66 2.10 4.21 -22.69
C GLY A 66 2.82 5.52 -23.03
N GLU A 67 2.07 6.58 -23.33
CA GLU A 67 2.60 7.92 -23.61
C GLU A 67 2.78 8.77 -22.35
N GLU A 68 2.21 8.34 -21.21
CA GLU A 68 2.30 9.08 -19.95
C GLU A 68 3.66 8.84 -19.29
N VAL A 69 4.30 9.94 -18.90
CA VAL A 69 5.57 9.92 -18.15
C VAL A 69 5.37 10.63 -16.82
N THR A 70 5.73 9.95 -15.74
CA THR A 70 5.77 10.48 -14.38
C THR A 70 7.19 10.42 -13.85
N ILE A 71 7.68 11.51 -13.26
CA ILE A 71 8.99 11.57 -12.63
C ILE A 71 8.81 11.86 -11.14
N ALA A 72 9.35 11.01 -10.29
CA ALA A 72 9.46 11.26 -8.86
C ALA A 72 10.91 11.55 -8.49
N THR A 73 11.14 12.61 -7.72
CA THR A 73 12.45 12.95 -7.14
C THR A 73 12.32 12.95 -5.63
N TYR A 74 13.01 12.02 -4.97
CA TYR A 74 13.15 11.97 -3.52
C TYR A 74 14.43 12.68 -3.10
N ASP A 75 14.28 13.79 -2.39
CA ASP A 75 15.34 14.48 -1.66
C ASP A 75 15.53 13.78 -0.31
N LYS A 76 16.61 12.98 -0.20
CA LYS A 76 16.92 12.16 0.97
C LYS A 76 17.36 12.99 2.17
N VAL A 77 17.95 14.16 1.91
CA VAL A 77 18.44 15.08 2.94
C VAL A 77 17.27 15.77 3.64
N ASN A 78 16.33 16.28 2.86
CA ASN A 78 15.18 17.03 3.37
C ASN A 78 13.94 16.17 3.58
N ASN A 79 14.01 14.88 3.24
CA ASN A 79 12.92 13.91 3.27
C ASN A 79 11.68 14.43 2.51
N LYS A 80 11.83 14.80 1.23
CA LYS A 80 10.74 15.37 0.41
C LYS A 80 10.65 14.65 -0.92
N ILE A 81 9.42 14.40 -1.38
CA ILE A 81 9.19 13.88 -2.73
C ILE A 81 8.53 14.93 -3.60
N LYS A 82 9.09 15.13 -4.79
CA LYS A 82 8.48 15.92 -5.85
C LYS A 82 8.03 14.98 -6.96
N VAL A 83 6.76 15.04 -7.33
CA VAL A 83 6.19 14.28 -8.45
C VAL A 83 5.83 15.24 -9.59
N GLU A 84 6.30 14.92 -10.79
CA GLU A 84 6.06 15.66 -12.03
C GLU A 84 5.39 14.72 -13.03
N GLU A 85 4.16 15.01 -13.45
CA GLU A 85 3.47 14.30 -14.52
C GLU A 85 3.46 15.19 -15.76
N ALA A 86 3.70 14.62 -16.94
CA ALA A 86 3.57 15.35 -18.20
C ALA A 86 2.20 16.06 -18.22
N GLU A 87 2.21 17.39 -18.39
CA GLU A 87 1.03 18.27 -18.43
C GLU A 87 0.37 18.65 -17.07
N LYS A 88 0.82 18.12 -15.93
CA LYS A 88 0.31 18.56 -14.61
C LYS A 88 1.34 19.37 -13.83
N LYS A 89 0.85 20.23 -12.93
CA LYS A 89 1.72 20.95 -11.99
C LYS A 89 2.44 19.95 -11.08
N ALA A 90 3.73 20.20 -10.86
CA ALA A 90 4.51 19.42 -9.91
C ALA A 90 3.86 19.45 -8.52
N VAL A 91 3.78 18.29 -7.88
CA VAL A 91 3.28 18.14 -6.52
C VAL A 91 4.47 17.84 -5.62
N THR A 92 4.67 18.68 -4.61
CA THR A 92 5.65 18.40 -3.55
C THR A 92 4.93 17.80 -2.36
N ILE A 93 5.32 16.58 -2.00
CA ILE A 93 4.85 15.83 -0.86
C ILE A 93 5.92 15.94 0.23
N GLN A 94 5.50 16.39 1.41
CA GLN A 94 6.30 16.31 2.62
C GLN A 94 5.64 15.28 3.54
N PRO A 95 6.36 14.25 3.98
CA PRO A 95 5.82 13.27 4.90
C PRO A 95 5.45 13.96 6.22
N VAL A 96 4.23 13.69 6.69
CA VAL A 96 3.82 14.10 8.04
C VAL A 96 4.44 13.11 9.02
N ASN A 97 5.16 13.62 10.02
CA ASN A 97 5.73 12.77 11.07
C ASN A 97 4.61 11.98 11.76
N GLN A 98 4.79 10.65 11.76
CA GLN A 98 3.97 9.65 12.45
C GLN A 98 2.47 9.71 12.16
N ILE A 99 2.02 8.79 11.30
CA ILE A 99 0.63 8.33 11.35
C ILE A 99 0.50 7.61 12.69
N GLN A 100 -0.05 8.28 13.70
CA GLN A 100 -0.72 7.57 14.76
C GLN A 100 -1.89 6.85 14.08
N SER A 101 -1.76 5.54 13.89
CA SER A 101 -2.94 4.69 13.77
C SER A 101 -3.83 5.11 14.92
N SER A 102 -4.93 5.78 14.59
CA SER A 102 -5.99 6.05 15.55
C SER A 102 -6.64 4.71 15.82
N LYS A 103 -5.94 3.85 16.57
CA LYS A 103 -6.56 2.85 17.42
C LYS A 103 -7.44 3.66 18.35
N ASN A 104 -8.62 4.03 17.87
CA ASN A 104 -9.70 4.47 18.72
C ASN A 104 -9.90 3.26 19.62
N GLU A 105 -9.34 3.34 20.82
CA GLU A 105 -9.38 2.26 21.80
C GLU A 105 -10.81 1.75 21.79
N LEU A 106 -10.94 0.46 21.46
CA LEU A 106 -12.17 -0.29 21.56
C LEU A 106 -12.62 -0.20 23.02
N ASN A 107 -13.31 0.88 23.38
CA ASN A 107 -14.13 0.98 24.58
C ASN A 107 -15.35 0.09 24.32
N LEU A 108 -15.07 -1.21 24.32
CA LEU A 108 -16.07 -2.24 24.49
C LEU A 108 -16.48 -2.13 25.94
N ASP A 109 -17.75 -1.79 26.17
CA ASP A 109 -18.39 -2.08 27.44
C ASP A 109 -18.13 -3.57 27.74
N ALA A 110 -17.19 -3.84 28.64
CA ALA A 110 -16.85 -5.18 29.13
C ALA A 110 -18.05 -5.89 29.77
N ALA A 111 -19.19 -5.20 29.90
CA ALA A 111 -20.45 -5.69 30.39
C ALA A 111 -21.29 -6.46 29.34
N ALA A 112 -21.01 -6.33 28.03
CA ALA A 112 -21.76 -7.06 27.00
C ALA A 112 -21.06 -8.37 26.64
N LYS A 113 -21.72 -9.51 26.93
CA LYS A 113 -21.34 -10.88 26.47
C LYS A 113 -21.52 -11.08 24.95
N ASP A 114 -21.27 -10.05 24.16
CA ASP A 114 -21.41 -10.11 22.71
C ASP A 114 -20.18 -10.87 22.15
N ASN A 115 -20.36 -12.13 21.75
CA ASN A 115 -19.29 -12.93 21.14
C ASN A 115 -18.90 -12.30 19.80
N VAL A 116 -17.68 -11.75 19.70
CA VAL A 116 -17.11 -11.27 18.45
C VAL A 116 -16.90 -12.45 17.52
N ILE A 117 -17.42 -12.35 16.29
CA ILE A 117 -17.34 -13.42 15.29
C ILE A 117 -16.40 -13.07 14.13
N ALA A 118 -16.19 -11.78 13.87
CA ALA A 118 -15.25 -11.29 12.88
C ALA A 118 -14.89 -9.84 13.19
N GLU A 119 -13.65 -9.47 12.94
CA GLU A 119 -13.16 -8.11 13.03
C GLU A 119 -12.03 -7.92 12.04
N ALA A 120 -11.92 -6.71 11.51
CA ALA A 120 -10.80 -6.29 10.68
C ALA A 120 -10.61 -4.78 10.85
N GLU A 121 -9.36 -4.34 10.82
CA GLU A 121 -8.95 -2.95 10.85
C GLU A 121 -7.81 -2.79 9.84
N ASP A 122 -7.87 -1.77 9.00
CA ASP A 122 -6.78 -1.45 8.08
C ASP A 122 -5.69 -0.64 8.79
N ASP A 123 -4.43 -0.86 8.41
CA ASP A 123 -3.28 -0.29 9.12
C ASP A 123 -2.98 1.17 8.71
N TRP A 124 -3.49 1.63 7.57
CA TRP A 124 -2.99 2.84 6.91
C TRP A 124 -3.95 4.01 6.99
N PHE A 125 -5.24 3.72 6.90
CA PHE A 125 -6.27 4.70 6.64
C PHE A 125 -7.23 4.81 7.82
N GLY A 126 -7.50 3.74 8.58
CA GLY A 126 -8.31 3.79 9.81
C GLY A 126 -9.78 3.38 9.61
N TYR A 127 -10.06 2.56 8.60
CA TYR A 127 -11.32 1.87 8.40
C TYR A 127 -11.31 0.51 9.07
N GLY A 128 -12.47 0.08 9.54
CA GLY A 128 -12.64 -1.27 10.01
C GLY A 128 -14.03 -1.60 10.48
N TYR A 129 -14.20 -2.84 10.90
CA TYR A 129 -15.45 -3.35 11.41
C TYR A 129 -15.22 -4.36 12.54
N GLN A 130 -16.26 -4.54 13.34
CA GLN A 130 -16.37 -5.62 14.31
C GLN A 130 -17.80 -6.13 14.28
N ILE A 131 -17.96 -7.44 14.10
CA ILE A 131 -19.24 -8.12 14.08
C ILE A 131 -19.32 -8.97 15.33
N SER A 132 -20.39 -8.78 16.09
CA SER A 132 -20.69 -9.59 17.26
C SER A 132 -22.08 -10.19 17.17
N ARG A 133 -22.26 -11.34 17.83
CA ARG A 133 -23.56 -12.00 17.91
C ARG A 133 -24.38 -11.40 19.04
N SER A 134 -25.58 -10.93 18.71
CA SER A 134 -26.56 -10.40 19.67
C SER A 134 -27.88 -11.16 19.50
N ASP A 135 -28.14 -12.11 20.41
CA ASP A 135 -29.25 -13.07 20.36
C ASP A 135 -29.33 -13.85 19.03
N LYS A 136 -30.30 -13.50 18.17
CA LYS A 136 -30.59 -14.12 16.86
C LYS A 136 -30.14 -13.25 15.67
N THR A 137 -29.42 -12.17 15.92
CA THR A 137 -28.92 -11.29 14.85
C THR A 137 -27.46 -10.89 15.10
N PHE A 138 -26.93 -10.11 14.18
CA PHE A 138 -25.59 -9.55 14.25
C PHE A 138 -25.65 -8.07 14.61
N LYS A 139 -24.71 -7.66 15.45
CA LYS A 139 -24.44 -6.27 15.77
C LYS A 139 -23.10 -5.92 15.13
N TRP A 140 -23.09 -4.83 14.39
CA TRP A 140 -21.97 -4.35 13.62
C TRP A 140 -21.51 -3.04 14.20
N LYS A 141 -20.25 -2.97 14.60
CA LYS A 141 -19.56 -1.70 14.81
C LYS A 141 -18.74 -1.46 13.54
N ILE A 142 -18.98 -0.36 12.85
CA ILE A 142 -18.22 0.05 11.66
C ILE A 142 -17.58 1.40 11.95
N TYR A 143 -16.39 1.63 11.42
CA TYR A 143 -15.68 2.88 11.62
C TYR A 143 -14.86 3.27 10.39
N SER A 144 -14.68 4.58 10.29
CA SER A 144 -13.85 5.30 9.34
C SER A 144 -12.87 6.16 10.14
N PRO A 145 -11.95 6.87 9.48
CA PRO A 145 -10.93 7.67 10.16
C PRO A 145 -11.53 8.81 10.99
N SER A 146 -12.75 9.26 10.65
CA SER A 146 -13.42 10.39 11.26
C SER A 146 -14.70 10.04 12.02
N ALA A 147 -15.23 8.82 11.88
CA ALA A 147 -16.54 8.46 12.42
C ALA A 147 -16.64 6.98 12.79
N SER A 148 -17.54 6.66 13.73
CA SER A 148 -17.92 5.28 14.03
C SER A 148 -19.39 5.16 14.39
N THR A 149 -20.01 4.03 14.07
CA THR A 149 -21.41 3.74 14.43
C THR A 149 -21.61 2.27 14.74
N THR A 150 -22.69 1.99 15.47
CA THR A 150 -23.15 0.64 15.76
C THR A 150 -24.51 0.41 15.13
N LYS A 151 -24.64 -0.65 14.33
CA LYS A 151 -25.86 -1.03 13.61
C LYS A 151 -26.27 -2.45 14.02
N LYS A 152 -27.57 -2.68 14.15
CA LYS A 152 -28.14 -4.03 14.22
C LYS A 152 -28.46 -4.47 12.80
N GLU A 153 -27.96 -5.62 12.38
CA GLU A 153 -28.23 -6.18 11.06
C GLU A 153 -29.72 -6.52 10.92
N ASN A 154 -30.29 -6.14 9.78
CA ASN A 154 -31.64 -6.47 9.35
C ASN A 154 -31.67 -6.62 7.82
N SER A 155 -32.84 -6.95 7.27
CA SER A 155 -33.00 -7.18 5.82
C SER A 155 -32.68 -5.98 4.93
N ASN A 156 -32.74 -4.76 5.46
CA ASN A 156 -32.60 -3.51 4.70
C ASN A 156 -31.16 -2.98 4.67
N ASN A 157 -30.29 -3.41 5.59
CA ASN A 157 -28.90 -2.93 5.68
C ASN A 157 -27.86 -4.03 5.54
N LYS A 158 -28.29 -5.30 5.45
CA LYS A 158 -27.38 -6.44 5.38
C LYS A 158 -26.42 -6.36 4.20
N SER A 159 -26.91 -5.97 3.02
CA SER A 159 -26.08 -5.93 1.81
C SER A 159 -24.95 -4.91 1.96
N GLU A 160 -25.26 -3.75 2.53
CA GLU A 160 -24.37 -2.62 2.67
C GLU A 160 -23.32 -2.87 3.76
N LEU A 161 -23.72 -3.52 4.86
CA LEU A 161 -22.79 -3.97 5.89
C LEU A 161 -21.81 -5.02 5.35
N VAL A 162 -22.30 -5.98 4.56
CA VAL A 162 -21.46 -6.99 3.90
C VAL A 162 -20.55 -6.36 2.86
N ASP A 163 -21.04 -5.44 2.04
CA ASP A 163 -20.24 -4.73 1.05
C ASP A 163 -19.14 -3.89 1.72
N PHE A 164 -19.46 -3.24 2.84
CA PHE A 164 -18.45 -2.51 3.63
C PHE A 164 -17.38 -3.47 4.18
N ARG A 165 -17.79 -4.59 4.79
CA ARG A 165 -16.83 -5.63 5.21
C ARG A 165 -15.92 -6.08 4.07
N ASN A 166 -16.49 -6.41 2.91
CA ASN A 166 -15.72 -6.88 1.76
C ASN A 166 -14.71 -5.82 1.30
N SER A 167 -15.08 -4.52 1.34
CA SER A 167 -14.15 -3.44 1.01
C SER A 167 -13.00 -3.33 2.01
N VAL A 168 -13.26 -3.45 3.32
CA VAL A 168 -12.23 -3.46 4.37
C VAL A 168 -11.31 -4.67 4.22
N ASP A 169 -11.87 -5.87 4.03
CA ASP A 169 -11.08 -7.09 3.85
C ASP A 169 -10.18 -7.00 2.59
N THR A 170 -10.68 -6.39 1.52
CA THR A 170 -9.90 -6.15 0.28
C THR A 170 -8.79 -5.13 0.52
N LEU A 171 -9.08 -4.02 1.21
CA LEU A 171 -8.10 -3.01 1.57
C LEU A 171 -6.96 -3.61 2.40
N GLU A 172 -7.29 -4.34 3.47
CA GLU A 172 -6.33 -5.00 4.35
C GLU A 172 -5.48 -6.02 3.56
N SER A 173 -6.08 -6.77 2.63
CA SER A 173 -5.34 -7.71 1.76
C SER A 173 -4.27 -6.99 0.93
N TYR A 174 -4.62 -5.87 0.29
CA TYR A 174 -3.64 -5.10 -0.49
C TYR A 174 -2.53 -4.49 0.36
N GLN A 175 -2.84 -4.08 1.60
CA GLN A 175 -1.84 -3.59 2.54
C GLN A 175 -0.87 -4.70 2.95
N LYS A 176 -1.37 -5.89 3.27
CA LYS A 176 -0.54 -7.07 3.58
C LYS A 176 0.38 -7.44 2.41
N GLU A 177 -0.16 -7.43 1.18
CA GLU A 177 0.63 -7.65 -0.03
C GLU A 177 1.68 -6.56 -0.24
N ALA A 178 1.35 -5.30 0.01
CA ALA A 178 2.31 -4.20 -0.08
C ALA A 178 3.42 -4.33 0.98
N TYR A 179 3.08 -4.64 2.24
CA TYR A 179 4.06 -4.87 3.30
C TYR A 179 5.00 -6.05 3.00
N ALA A 180 4.47 -7.12 2.41
CA ALA A 180 5.28 -8.28 2.02
C ALA A 180 6.39 -7.90 1.02
N VAL A 181 6.19 -6.85 0.21
CA VAL A 181 7.17 -6.39 -0.77
C VAL A 181 8.00 -5.20 -0.25
N LEU A 182 7.41 -4.29 0.53
CA LEU A 182 8.07 -3.08 1.04
C LEU A 182 8.95 -3.33 2.27
N GLY A 183 8.64 -4.36 3.06
CA GLY A 183 9.29 -4.58 4.35
C GLY A 183 9.16 -3.35 5.26
N THR A 184 10.28 -2.90 5.84
CA THR A 184 10.33 -1.77 6.79
C THR A 184 10.10 -0.40 6.14
N THR A 185 10.14 -0.28 4.81
CA THR A 185 9.89 0.99 4.09
C THR A 185 8.41 1.38 4.02
N GLY A 186 7.50 0.47 4.42
CA GLY A 186 6.06 0.67 4.34
C GLY A 186 5.57 1.92 5.05
N ALA A 187 6.07 2.23 6.26
CA ALA A 187 5.57 3.37 7.03
C ALA A 187 5.82 4.73 6.34
N ALA A 188 6.96 4.90 5.67
CA ALA A 188 7.29 6.12 4.93
C ALA A 188 6.41 6.28 3.69
N VAL A 189 6.23 5.19 2.93
CA VAL A 189 5.34 5.15 1.75
C VAL A 189 3.91 5.57 2.13
N VAL A 190 3.38 5.05 3.24
CA VAL A 190 2.01 5.36 3.66
C VAL A 190 1.86 6.83 4.05
N ALA A 191 2.81 7.38 4.81
CA ALA A 191 2.79 8.79 5.21
C ALA A 191 2.78 9.74 4.01
N GLU A 192 3.50 9.39 2.95
CA GLU A 192 3.54 10.20 1.73
C GLU A 192 2.27 10.08 0.90
N LEU A 193 1.65 8.91 0.84
CA LEU A 193 0.40 8.72 0.11
C LEU A 193 -0.78 9.43 0.75
N LEU A 194 -0.81 9.49 2.09
CA LEU A 194 -1.81 10.28 2.81
C LEU A 194 -1.67 11.78 2.51
N ALA A 195 -0.44 12.26 2.29
CA ALA A 195 -0.17 13.64 1.91
C ALA A 195 -0.31 13.89 0.40
N ALA A 196 -0.41 12.84 -0.42
CA ALA A 196 -0.54 12.96 -1.87
C ALA A 196 -1.95 13.41 -2.28
N PRO A 197 -2.08 14.24 -3.33
CA PRO A 197 -3.39 14.61 -3.89
C PRO A 197 -4.16 13.39 -4.36
N ALA A 198 -5.49 13.43 -4.22
CA ALA A 198 -6.36 12.33 -4.67
C ALA A 198 -6.39 12.12 -6.20
N THR A 199 -5.80 13.04 -6.95
CA THR A 199 -5.67 12.99 -8.41
C THR A 199 -4.42 12.23 -8.88
N LEU A 200 -3.61 11.70 -7.97
CA LEU A 200 -2.43 10.92 -8.31
C LEU A 200 -2.86 9.57 -8.94
N GLY A 201 -2.40 9.32 -10.16
CA GLY A 201 -2.66 8.04 -10.84
C GLY A 201 -1.75 6.91 -10.36
N SER A 202 -1.94 5.71 -10.90
CA SER A 202 -1.10 4.54 -10.63
C SER A 202 0.38 4.80 -10.90
N SER A 203 0.72 5.47 -12.01
CA SER A 203 2.10 5.83 -12.37
C SER A 203 2.78 6.71 -11.32
N GLY A 204 2.03 7.66 -10.74
CA GLY A 204 2.52 8.54 -9.68
C GLY A 204 2.79 7.79 -8.37
N VAL A 205 1.87 6.91 -7.97
CA VAL A 205 2.08 6.05 -6.78
C VAL A 205 3.30 5.13 -6.98
N ILE A 206 3.42 4.50 -8.15
CA ILE A 206 4.57 3.65 -8.49
C ILE A 206 5.87 4.45 -8.45
N ALA A 207 5.86 5.69 -8.96
CA ALA A 207 7.04 6.57 -8.96
C ALA A 207 7.47 6.93 -7.53
N ILE A 208 6.52 7.30 -6.65
CA ILE A 208 6.78 7.57 -5.23
C ILE A 208 7.41 6.36 -4.55
N VAL A 209 6.76 5.20 -4.66
CA VAL A 209 7.23 3.98 -3.99
C VAL A 209 8.62 3.57 -4.48
N THR A 210 8.87 3.67 -5.79
CA THR A 210 10.19 3.35 -6.34
C THR A 210 11.25 4.37 -5.95
N ALA A 211 10.89 5.65 -5.81
CA ALA A 211 11.80 6.71 -5.34
C ALA A 211 12.19 6.52 -3.88
N LEU A 212 11.32 5.91 -3.07
CA LEU A 212 11.60 5.47 -1.70
C LEU A 212 12.38 4.14 -1.61
N GLY A 213 12.70 3.51 -2.74
CA GLY A 213 13.45 2.25 -2.78
C GLY A 213 12.60 0.98 -2.88
N GLY A 214 11.28 1.11 -2.97
CA GLY A 214 10.39 -0.01 -3.29
C GLY A 214 10.49 -0.45 -4.76
N SER A 215 9.82 -1.56 -5.10
CA SER A 215 9.67 -2.02 -6.47
C SER A 215 8.43 -1.43 -7.14
N ALA A 216 8.37 -1.47 -8.46
CA ALA A 216 7.17 -1.10 -9.21
C ALA A 216 5.97 -1.99 -8.83
N THR A 217 6.24 -3.27 -8.60
CA THR A 217 5.24 -4.22 -8.07
C THR A 217 4.67 -3.77 -6.73
N ALA A 218 5.51 -3.35 -5.78
CA ALA A 218 5.06 -2.78 -4.50
C ALA A 218 4.21 -1.53 -4.72
N GLY A 219 4.68 -0.63 -5.60
CA GLY A 219 3.96 0.59 -5.98
C GLY A 219 2.56 0.30 -6.50
N TYR A 220 2.41 -0.76 -7.28
CA TYR A 220 1.09 -1.16 -7.75
C TYR A 220 0.18 -1.67 -6.62
N LYS A 221 0.69 -2.50 -5.69
CA LYS A 221 -0.09 -2.96 -4.53
C LYS A 221 -0.55 -1.83 -3.62
N VAL A 222 0.33 -0.86 -3.42
CA VAL A 222 0.04 0.38 -2.73
C VAL A 222 -1.07 1.17 -3.44
N TRP A 223 -1.02 1.28 -4.77
CA TRP A 223 -2.09 1.91 -5.54
C TRP A 223 -3.43 1.16 -5.41
N GLN A 224 -3.41 -0.18 -5.42
CA GLN A 224 -4.61 -0.99 -5.21
C GLN A 224 -5.23 -0.73 -3.82
N ALA A 225 -4.41 -0.66 -2.76
CA ALA A 225 -4.86 -0.28 -1.42
C ALA A 225 -5.46 1.14 -1.41
N TYR A 226 -4.80 2.10 -2.07
CA TYR A 226 -5.32 3.46 -2.20
C TYR A 226 -6.69 3.53 -2.89
N LYS A 227 -6.89 2.73 -3.95
CA LYS A 227 -8.19 2.60 -4.63
C LYS A 227 -9.23 1.93 -3.75
N ALA A 228 -8.89 0.83 -3.06
CA ALA A 228 -9.79 0.14 -2.15
C ALA A 228 -10.26 1.04 -0.99
N ARG A 229 -9.42 1.97 -0.53
CA ARG A 229 -9.82 3.00 0.45
C ARG A 229 -11.00 3.86 -0.03
N GLN A 230 -11.02 4.24 -1.31
CA GLN A 230 -12.12 5.03 -1.86
C GLN A 230 -13.43 4.23 -1.83
N ASP A 231 -13.35 2.92 -2.09
CA ASP A 231 -14.50 2.02 -1.97
C ASP A 231 -14.95 1.91 -0.50
N CYS A 232 -14.02 1.77 0.46
CA CYS A 232 -14.34 1.78 1.89
C CYS A 232 -15.11 3.04 2.31
N GLU A 233 -14.67 4.23 1.87
CA GLU A 233 -15.36 5.49 2.18
C GLU A 233 -16.79 5.49 1.64
N TYR A 234 -16.96 5.17 0.34
CA TYR A 234 -18.28 5.11 -0.29
C TYR A 234 -19.21 4.09 0.41
N ARG A 235 -18.69 2.91 0.74
CA ARG A 235 -19.47 1.85 1.41
C ARG A 235 -19.77 2.19 2.86
N PHE A 236 -18.88 2.89 3.55
CA PHE A 236 -19.12 3.41 4.89
C PHE A 236 -20.29 4.39 4.90
N GLU A 237 -20.30 5.38 3.99
CA GLU A 237 -21.41 6.34 3.87
C GLU A 237 -22.74 5.64 3.56
N SER A 238 -22.73 4.64 2.67
CA SER A 238 -23.92 3.85 2.35
C SER A 238 -24.45 3.08 3.57
N ALA A 239 -23.57 2.39 4.30
CA ALA A 239 -23.93 1.64 5.50
C ALA A 239 -24.35 2.57 6.67
N TRP A 240 -23.80 3.79 6.71
CA TRP A 240 -24.13 4.80 7.70
C TRP A 240 -25.55 5.35 7.50
N ASN A 241 -25.86 5.75 6.27
CA ASN A 241 -27.08 6.47 5.93
C ASN A 241 -28.34 5.60 5.84
N ASN A 242 -28.20 4.29 5.65
CA ASN A 242 -29.33 3.36 5.74
C ASN A 242 -29.84 3.27 7.19
N LYS A 243 -31.08 3.73 7.39
CA LYS A 243 -31.84 3.70 8.66
C LYS A 243 -32.76 2.49 8.71
#